data_AF-A0A2G4T2C3-F1
#
_entry.id   AF-A0A2G4T2C3-F1
#
_cell.length_a   1.000
_cell.length_b   1.000
_cell.length_c   1.000
_cell.angle_alpha   90.00
_cell.angle_beta   90.00
_cell.angle_gamma   90.00
#
_symmetry.space_group_name_H-M   'P 1'
#
loop_
_entity.id
_entity.type
_entity.pdbx_description
1 polymer ?
#
loop_
_entity_poly.entity_id
_entity_poly.type
_entity_poly.pdbx_seq_one_letter_code
_entity_poly.pdbx_strand_id
1 'polypeptide(L)'
;MDNGHLDNPEDLDEDEDEDEKKPAKRSGRRKIKIEYIEDKTRRHITFSKRKAGIMKKAYELSTLTGTQVLLLVVSETGLVYTFTTPKLQPLVTKPEGKNLIQSCLNAPDTDETVI
;
A
#
# COMPACT_ATOMS: atom_id res chain seq x y z
N MET A 1 -6.44 -10.94 -71.74
CA MET A 1 -6.46 -9.49 -71.97
C MET A 1 -7.88 -9.15 -72.41
N ASP A 2 -8.74 -8.81 -71.45
CA ASP A 2 -9.84 -7.90 -71.71
C ASP A 2 -10.23 -7.28 -70.37
N ASN A 3 -10.35 -5.96 -70.36
CA ASN A 3 -10.59 -5.12 -69.20
C ASN A 3 -11.73 -4.18 -69.59
N GLY A 4 -12.84 -4.24 -68.86
CA GLY A 4 -13.62 -3.06 -68.51
C GLY A 4 -15.02 -2.90 -69.12
N HIS A 5 -16.02 -2.83 -68.24
CA HIS A 5 -16.95 -1.70 -68.21
C HIS A 5 -17.41 -1.44 -66.77
N LEU A 6 -17.29 -0.18 -66.33
CA LEU A 6 -17.69 0.37 -65.03
C LEU A 6 -19.21 0.62 -64.96
N ASP A 7 -19.74 0.64 -63.74
CA ASP A 7 -20.73 1.58 -63.17
C ASP A 7 -21.03 1.06 -61.74
N ASN A 8 -21.21 1.78 -60.63
CA ASN A 8 -21.05 3.15 -60.10
C ASN A 8 -21.25 2.96 -58.56
N PRO A 9 -20.82 3.87 -57.66
CA PRO A 9 -20.66 3.68 -56.22
C PRO A 9 -21.97 3.89 -55.45
N GLU A 10 -21.92 3.69 -54.11
CA GLU A 10 -23.02 3.50 -53.14
C GLU A 10 -23.05 2.00 -52.74
N ASP A 11 -22.74 1.54 -51.53
CA ASP A 11 -22.94 2.13 -50.22
C ASP A 11 -22.17 1.34 -49.12
N LEU A 12 -21.54 2.13 -48.25
CA LEU A 12 -21.40 1.96 -46.80
C LEU A 12 -20.39 0.93 -46.26
N ASP A 13 -19.24 1.50 -45.88
CA ASP A 13 -18.33 1.04 -44.85
C ASP A 13 -19.08 0.86 -43.51
N GLU A 14 -19.14 -0.37 -43.00
CA GLU A 14 -19.36 -0.64 -41.58
C GLU A 14 -18.04 -1.14 -40.97
N ASP A 15 -17.11 -0.20 -40.82
CA ASP A 15 -16.05 -0.34 -39.83
C ASP A 15 -16.72 -0.30 -38.44
N GLU A 16 -17.11 -1.48 -37.93
CA GLU A 16 -17.36 -1.66 -36.50
C GLU A 16 -16.03 -1.48 -35.77
N ASP A 17 -15.65 -0.22 -35.55
CA ASP A 17 -14.71 0.16 -34.51
C ASP A 17 -15.34 -0.24 -33.17
N GLU A 18 -15.14 -1.50 -32.76
CA GLU A 18 -15.36 -1.96 -31.39
C GLU A 18 -14.57 -1.01 -30.50
N ASP A 19 -15.31 -0.14 -29.82
CA ASP A 19 -14.87 0.90 -28.91
C ASP A 19 -14.11 0.23 -27.75
N GLU A 20 -12.83 -0.10 -28.02
CA GLU A 20 -11.91 -0.72 -27.09
C GLU A 20 -11.69 0.32 -25.99
N LYS A 21 -12.53 0.27 -24.94
CA LYS A 21 -12.50 1.16 -23.79
C LYS A 21 -11.10 1.14 -23.20
N LYS A 22 -10.25 2.07 -23.65
CA LYS A 22 -8.89 2.25 -23.16
C LYS A 22 -8.97 2.35 -21.64
N PRO A 23 -8.23 1.51 -20.89
CA PRO A 23 -8.35 1.47 -19.45
C PRO A 23 -8.10 2.86 -18.90
N ALA A 24 -9.09 3.41 -18.21
CA ALA A 24 -9.07 4.75 -17.65
C ALA A 24 -7.72 4.98 -16.97
N LYS A 25 -6.97 5.97 -17.48
CA LYS A 25 -5.61 6.30 -17.07
C LYS A 25 -5.57 6.34 -15.55
N ARG A 26 -4.91 5.35 -14.93
CA ARG A 26 -4.80 5.26 -13.47
C ARG A 26 -4.24 6.59 -12.97
N SER A 27 -5.07 7.33 -12.24
CA SER A 27 -4.64 8.56 -11.59
C SER A 27 -3.35 8.28 -10.82
N GLY A 28 -2.29 9.03 -11.12
CA GLY A 28 -1.02 8.92 -10.40
C GLY A 28 -1.15 9.19 -8.90
N ARG A 29 -0.02 9.09 -8.19
CA ARG A 29 0.04 9.36 -6.74
C ARG A 29 -0.43 10.79 -6.45
N ARG A 30 -1.54 10.92 -5.73
CA ARG A 30 -2.07 12.22 -5.26
C ARG A 30 -1.50 12.58 -3.89
N LYS A 31 -1.28 13.87 -3.65
CA LYS A 31 -0.94 14.40 -2.31
C LYS A 31 -2.16 14.26 -1.40
N ILE A 32 -1.94 13.90 -0.14
CA ILE A 32 -2.96 13.84 0.92
C ILE A 32 -2.46 14.61 2.14
N LYS A 33 -3.38 15.06 3.01
CA LYS A 33 -3.03 15.64 4.31
C LYS A 33 -2.47 14.56 5.25
N ILE A 34 -1.68 14.96 6.25
CA ILE A 34 -1.16 14.08 7.31
C ILE A 34 -2.07 14.29 8.53
N GLU A 35 -3.20 13.61 8.50
CA GLU A 35 -4.27 13.59 9.51
C GLU A 35 -4.91 12.20 9.50
N TYR A 36 -5.76 11.87 10.48
CA TYR A 36 -6.49 10.61 10.49
C TYR A 36 -7.35 10.46 9.21
N ILE A 37 -7.28 9.29 8.56
CA ILE A 37 -8.04 9.03 7.33
C ILE A 37 -9.39 8.45 7.72
N GLU A 38 -10.46 9.24 7.77
CA GLU A 38 -11.78 8.77 8.22
C GLU A 38 -12.33 7.58 7.40
N ASP A 39 -12.15 7.62 6.08
CA ASP A 39 -12.61 6.54 5.21
C ASP A 39 -11.86 5.23 5.50
N LYS A 40 -12.58 4.27 6.09
CA LYS A 40 -12.03 2.99 6.54
C LYS A 40 -11.30 2.24 5.42
N THR A 41 -11.87 2.16 4.23
CA THR A 41 -11.28 1.44 3.09
C THR A 41 -9.96 2.07 2.65
N ARG A 42 -9.95 3.40 2.47
CA ARG A 42 -8.74 4.17 2.13
C ARG A 42 -7.70 4.07 3.24
N ARG A 43 -8.10 4.08 4.50
CA ARG A 43 -7.20 3.91 5.64
C ARG A 43 -6.57 2.53 5.65
N HIS A 44 -7.33 1.46 5.43
CA HIS A 44 -6.81 0.08 5.33
C HIS A 44 -5.81 -0.09 4.16
N ILE A 45 -6.15 0.45 2.99
CA ILE A 45 -5.25 0.43 1.83
C ILE A 45 -3.97 1.23 2.13
N THR A 46 -4.12 2.40 2.74
CA THR A 46 -3.00 3.28 3.08
C THR A 46 -2.10 2.63 4.13
N PHE A 47 -2.66 2.04 5.18
CA PHE A 47 -1.94 1.27 6.20
C PHE A 47 -1.12 0.17 5.53
N SER A 48 -1.74 -0.65 4.69
CA SER A 48 -1.06 -1.76 4.02
C SER A 48 0.12 -1.29 3.17
N LYS A 49 -0.07 -0.24 2.36
CA LYS A 49 0.97 0.32 1.50
C LYS A 49 2.09 1.01 2.30
N ARG A 50 1.75 1.83 3.29
CA ARG A 50 2.72 2.56 4.11
C ARG A 50 3.52 1.60 4.98
N LYS A 51 2.86 0.63 5.63
CA LYS A 51 3.50 -0.44 6.41
C LYS A 51 4.54 -1.17 5.58
N ALA A 52 4.20 -1.60 4.36
CA ALA A 52 5.16 -2.26 3.48
C ALA A 52 6.35 -1.33 3.13
N GLY A 53 6.07 -0.07 2.81
CA GLY A 53 7.12 0.91 2.48
C GLY A 53 8.07 1.21 3.64
N ILE A 54 7.56 1.42 4.85
CA ILE A 54 8.39 1.72 6.03
C ILE A 54 9.17 0.49 6.49
N MET A 55 8.60 -0.72 6.40
CA MET A 55 9.32 -1.97 6.68
C MET A 55 10.51 -2.14 5.72
N LYS A 56 10.31 -1.88 4.42
CA LYS A 56 11.40 -1.88 3.43
C LYS A 56 12.48 -0.86 3.78
N LYS A 57 12.10 0.34 4.23
CA LYS A 57 13.05 1.39 4.64
C LYS A 57 13.84 1.01 5.88
N ALA A 58 13.22 0.38 6.87
CA ALA A 58 13.92 -0.12 8.06
C ALA A 58 14.97 -1.19 7.69
N TYR A 59 14.60 -2.11 6.80
CA TYR A 59 15.52 -3.10 6.24
C TYR A 59 16.69 -2.44 5.49
N GLU A 60 16.40 -1.54 4.53
CA GLU A 60 17.42 -0.82 3.76
C GLU A 60 18.39 -0.06 4.69
N LEU A 61 17.87 0.70 5.66
CA LEU A 61 18.68 1.45 6.61
C LEU A 61 19.62 0.53 7.39
N SER A 62 19.09 -0.53 7.99
CA SER A 62 19.89 -1.48 8.77
C SER A 62 20.98 -2.15 7.94
N THR A 63 20.67 -2.49 6.68
CA THR A 63 21.60 -3.15 5.77
C THR A 63 22.70 -2.19 5.30
N LEU A 64 22.33 -0.97 4.91
CA LEU A 64 23.26 0.01 4.35
C LEU A 64 24.24 0.55 5.40
N THR A 65 23.83 0.62 6.66
CA THR A 65 24.60 1.31 7.71
C THR A 65 25.10 0.38 8.83
N GLY A 66 24.63 -0.88 8.86
CA GLY A 66 24.97 -1.82 9.94
C GLY A 66 24.35 -1.48 11.30
N THR A 67 23.47 -0.49 11.37
CA THR A 67 22.83 -0.08 12.64
C THR A 67 21.79 -1.07 13.11
N GLN A 68 21.57 -1.15 14.42
CA GLN A 68 20.46 -1.92 14.99
C GLN A 68 19.15 -1.13 14.89
N VAL A 69 18.09 -1.76 14.41
CA VAL A 69 16.80 -1.13 14.15
C VAL A 69 15.67 -2.02 14.66
N LEU A 70 14.71 -1.41 15.36
CA LEU A 70 13.43 -2.00 15.75
C LEU A 70 12.31 -1.12 15.20
N LEU A 71 11.36 -1.73 14.49
CA LEU A 71 10.12 -1.12 14.06
C LEU A 71 8.97 -2.03 14.45
N LEU A 72 7.97 -1.48 15.13
CA LEU A 72 6.74 -2.16 15.53
C LEU A 72 5.54 -1.36 15.02
N VAL A 73 4.59 -2.02 14.38
CA VAL A 73 3.36 -1.42 13.86
C VAL A 73 2.20 -2.32 14.24
N VAL A 74 1.18 -1.77 14.89
CA VAL A 74 -0.05 -2.50 15.25
C VAL A 74 -1.18 -2.07 14.32
N SER A 75 -1.95 -3.02 13.79
CA SER A 75 -3.16 -2.70 13.01
C SER A 75 -4.34 -2.38 13.93
N GLU A 76 -5.40 -1.81 13.34
CA GLU A 76 -6.69 -1.65 14.02
C GLU A 76 -7.28 -2.98 14.53
N THR A 77 -6.87 -4.11 13.95
CA THR A 77 -7.27 -5.46 14.38
C THR A 77 -6.36 -6.05 15.46
N GLY A 78 -5.41 -5.27 15.99
CA GLY A 78 -4.46 -5.72 17.02
C GLY A 78 -3.31 -6.59 16.50
N LEU A 79 -3.15 -6.75 15.19
CA LEU A 79 -2.04 -7.53 14.64
C LEU A 79 -0.74 -6.72 14.73
N VAL A 80 0.26 -7.32 15.35
CA VAL A 80 1.59 -6.73 15.51
C VAL A 80 2.49 -7.15 14.36
N TYR A 81 2.99 -6.17 13.61
CA TYR A 81 3.98 -6.35 12.55
C TYR A 81 5.31 -5.77 13.01
N THR A 82 6.38 -6.54 12.85
CA THR A 82 7.70 -6.15 13.36
C THR A 82 8.79 -6.31 12.32
N PHE A 83 9.74 -5.38 12.32
CA PHE A 83 11.06 -5.55 11.74
C PHE A 83 12.11 -5.35 12.84
N THR A 84 13.05 -6.29 12.96
CA THR A 84 14.08 -6.25 14.01
C THR A 84 15.42 -6.72 13.47
N THR A 85 16.50 -6.04 13.83
CA THR A 85 17.86 -6.56 13.67
C THR A 85 18.21 -7.59 14.77
N PRO A 86 19.24 -8.45 14.58
CA PRO A 86 19.49 -9.59 15.47
C PRO A 86 19.63 -9.25 16.96
N LYS A 87 20.30 -8.12 17.30
CA LYS A 87 20.46 -7.74 18.71
C LYS A 87 19.15 -7.31 19.38
N LEU A 88 18.18 -6.84 18.61
CA LEU A 88 16.89 -6.35 19.09
C LEU A 88 15.77 -7.40 18.95
N GLN A 89 16.00 -8.48 18.20
CA GLN A 89 15.07 -9.59 18.04
C GLN A 89 14.52 -10.14 19.37
N PRO A 90 15.31 -10.26 20.46
CA PRO A 90 14.79 -10.73 21.75
C PRO A 90 13.60 -9.94 22.29
N LEU A 91 13.47 -8.64 21.96
CA LEU A 91 12.35 -7.81 22.42
C LEU A 91 10.99 -8.28 21.89
N VAL A 92 10.96 -8.96 20.74
CA VAL A 92 9.71 -9.44 20.12
C VAL A 92 9.59 -10.96 20.13
N THR A 93 10.67 -11.69 20.46
CA THR A 93 10.66 -13.15 20.50
C THR A 93 10.60 -13.73 21.91
N LYS A 94 11.29 -13.12 22.88
CA LYS A 94 11.33 -13.61 24.26
C LYS A 94 10.09 -13.21 25.06
N PRO A 95 9.68 -14.01 26.07
CA PRO A 95 8.51 -13.71 26.89
C PRO A 95 8.56 -12.34 27.56
N GLU A 96 9.72 -11.92 28.08
CA GLU A 96 9.86 -10.66 28.81
C GLU A 96 9.52 -9.46 27.91
N GLY A 97 10.04 -9.46 26.68
CA GLY A 97 9.77 -8.41 25.70
C GLY A 97 8.33 -8.45 25.19
N LYS A 98 7.79 -9.64 24.91
CA LYS A 98 6.39 -9.81 24.49
C LYS A 98 5.41 -9.32 25.55
N ASN A 99 5.65 -9.67 26.82
CA ASN A 99 4.82 -9.25 27.93
C ASN A 99 4.83 -7.72 28.07
N LEU A 100 6.00 -7.09 27.96
CA LEU A 100 6.10 -5.64 27.99
C LEU A 100 5.29 -4.99 26.86
N ILE A 101 5.44 -5.47 25.63
CA ILE A 101 4.68 -4.96 24.46
C ILE A 101 3.18 -5.13 24.72
N GLN A 102 2.74 -6.31 25.18
CA GLN A 102 1.34 -6.60 25.45
C GLN A 102 0.77 -5.70 26.56
N SER A 103 1.52 -5.48 27.64
CA SER A 103 1.11 -4.55 28.71
C SER A 103 0.92 -3.13 28.20
N CYS A 104 1.79 -2.65 27.32
CA CYS A 104 1.64 -1.33 26.71
C CYS A 104 0.41 -1.23 25.80
N LEU A 105 0.14 -2.26 24.99
CA LEU A 105 -1.00 -2.26 24.05
C LEU A 105 -2.37 -2.45 24.72
N ASN A 106 -2.38 -3.00 25.93
CA ASN A 106 -3.59 -3.17 26.74
C ASN A 106 -3.85 -1.99 27.69
N ALA A 107 -2.93 -1.02 27.75
CA ALA A 107 -3.16 0.18 28.54
C ALA A 107 -4.39 0.91 27.97
N PRO A 108 -5.27 1.46 28.83
CA PRO A 108 -6.39 2.25 28.33
C PRO A 108 -5.87 3.44 27.53
N ASP A 109 -6.54 3.75 26.43
CA ASP A 109 -6.28 4.99 25.70
C ASP A 109 -6.51 6.14 26.68
N THR A 110 -5.43 6.83 27.03
CA THR A 110 -5.54 8.07 27.82
C THR A 110 -6.01 9.13 26.85
N ASP A 111 -7.32 9.33 26.86
CA ASP A 111 -8.02 10.29 26.02
C ASP A 111 -7.58 11.70 26.46
N GLU A 112 -6.52 12.21 25.82
CA GLU A 112 -6.17 13.63 25.65
C GLU A 112 -4.77 13.73 25.01
N THR A 113 -4.67 13.43 23.71
CA THR A 113 -3.88 14.21 22.72
C THR A 113 -4.19 13.64 21.33
N VAL A 114 -5.27 14.16 20.73
CA VAL A 114 -5.54 14.36 19.30
C VAL A 114 -4.64 13.60 18.30
N ILE A 115 -5.22 12.62 17.59
CA ILE A 115 -4.86 12.29 16.20
C ILE A 115 -5.99 12.78 15.30
#